data_AF-A0A7L1JXT9-F1
#
_entry.id   AF-A0A7L1JXT9-F1
#
_cell.length_a   1.000
_cell.length_b   1.000
_cell.length_c   1.000
_cell.angle_alpha   90.00
_cell.angle_beta   90.00
_cell.angle_gamma   90.00
#
_symmetry.space_group_name_H-M   'P 1'
#
loop_
_entity.id
_entity.type
_entity.pdbx_description
1 polymer ?
#
loop_
_entity_poly.entity_id
_entity_poly.type
_entity_poly.pdbx_seq_one_letter_code
_entity_poly.pdbx_strand_id
1 'polypeptide(L)'
;MRPALALLLLLATTHAMHRGKAYVRDKVCQEFKILGKENFRTLTIVANSRKYSNATFEEISHLVREIVSLAETCCTESADPSCYDAGSSALSAKSCGGSSPFPSHPGTAGCCAQEGLEQKLCLAALRHPPQQLPRYLQPSNQELCQAFQKDPKDFADRFLHEYSSSYGQAPLPVLLGSTTTFLSMVSTCCISPAPTTCFLKEKLERKTLSLLTLMSNRVCSRFAAYGKDKVTVSYLASLAQKMPSASFEDLFPLAEGAAEVFSQCCDSLDEDCVPKKLSEHTAKACDTLGPRDKRFATCCQGKNLVQNYFCISALPPAPAPTLPAAPKPTNGQLCGEEGARLAKRYLFELARRHTSIPDAVLGKLYDASEKARGECCSAKDPPACLDSKRLRMGEELPPFLEKAEQLCGQYTQLNFLDFKKSLQESLSRTMVEASPELLGRLVEQRADFASTCCPPNSPPLYCADKV
;
A
#
# COMPACT_ATOMS: atom_id res chain seq x y z
N MET A 1 8.21 -24.20 -13.94
CA MET A 1 7.26 -23.13 -13.52
C MET A 1 7.09 -22.04 -14.57
N ARG A 2 8.15 -21.50 -15.18
CA ARG A 2 8.06 -20.46 -16.24
C ARG A 2 7.17 -20.77 -17.47
N PRO A 3 7.08 -22.00 -18.02
CA PRO A 3 6.26 -22.23 -19.22
C PRO A 3 4.78 -22.52 -18.92
N ALA A 4 4.42 -22.83 -17.66
CA ALA A 4 3.04 -23.21 -17.30
C ALA A 4 2.14 -21.98 -17.05
N LEU A 5 2.70 -20.85 -16.61
CA LEU A 5 1.96 -19.62 -16.35
C LEU A 5 1.78 -18.73 -17.60
N ALA A 6 2.66 -18.87 -18.61
CA ALA A 6 2.52 -18.15 -19.88
C ALA A 6 1.20 -18.49 -20.62
N LEU A 7 0.63 -19.68 -20.40
CA LEU A 7 -0.63 -20.09 -21.02
C LEU A 7 -1.87 -19.39 -20.42
N LEU A 8 -1.77 -18.84 -19.20
CA LEU A 8 -2.87 -18.13 -18.52
C LEU A 8 -3.08 -16.69 -19.06
N LEU A 9 -2.05 -16.11 -19.70
CA LEU A 9 -2.06 -14.73 -20.22
C LEU A 9 -2.92 -14.55 -21.49
N LEU A 10 -3.18 -15.61 -22.25
CA LEU A 10 -3.93 -15.51 -23.52
C LEU A 10 -5.45 -15.38 -23.34
N LEU A 11 -6.00 -15.65 -22.15
CA LEU A 11 -7.45 -15.63 -21.91
C LEU A 11 -7.96 -14.38 -21.16
N ALA A 12 -7.06 -13.44 -20.82
CA ALA A 12 -7.41 -12.25 -20.03
C ALA A 12 -7.79 -11.02 -20.88
N THR A 13 -7.49 -10.99 -22.18
CA THR A 13 -7.50 -9.75 -22.96
C THR A 13 -8.78 -9.42 -23.73
N THR A 14 -9.83 -10.24 -23.69
CA THR A 14 -11.10 -9.85 -24.34
C THR A 14 -12.32 -10.31 -23.52
N HIS A 15 -13.26 -9.38 -23.31
CA HIS A 15 -14.61 -9.56 -22.73
C HIS A 15 -14.70 -9.76 -21.20
N ALA A 16 -14.77 -8.63 -20.49
CA ALA A 16 -15.04 -8.53 -19.06
C ALA A 16 -16.54 -8.43 -18.70
N MET A 17 -17.46 -8.48 -19.67
CA MET A 17 -18.90 -8.49 -19.42
C MET A 17 -19.45 -9.89 -19.77
N HIS A 18 -20.00 -10.58 -18.77
CA HIS A 18 -20.56 -11.95 -18.81
C HIS A 18 -19.57 -13.11 -18.95
N ARG A 19 -18.83 -13.42 -17.88
CA ARG A 19 -18.26 -14.77 -17.69
C ARG A 19 -19.25 -15.61 -16.88
N GLY A 20 -19.83 -16.65 -17.49
CA GLY A 20 -20.84 -17.51 -16.89
C GLY A 20 -20.29 -18.45 -15.81
N LYS A 21 -21.18 -19.18 -15.11
CA LYS A 21 -20.87 -20.09 -13.99
C LYS A 21 -19.72 -21.09 -14.27
N ALA A 22 -19.67 -21.64 -15.48
CA ALA A 22 -18.63 -22.58 -15.90
C ALA A 22 -17.21 -21.98 -15.84
N TYR A 23 -17.05 -20.67 -16.04
CA TYR A 23 -15.75 -20.01 -16.13
C TYR A 23 -14.93 -20.13 -14.83
N VAL A 24 -15.57 -19.98 -13.66
CA VAL A 24 -14.86 -20.01 -12.38
C VAL A 24 -14.40 -21.43 -12.04
N ARG A 25 -15.29 -22.41 -12.20
CA ARG A 25 -14.95 -23.83 -12.04
C ARG A 25 -13.81 -24.22 -12.96
N ASP A 26 -13.93 -23.93 -14.26
CA ASP A 26 -12.96 -24.36 -15.25
C ASP A 26 -11.58 -23.77 -14.97
N LYS A 27 -11.52 -22.49 -14.56
CA LYS A 27 -10.27 -21.84 -14.13
C LYS A 27 -9.65 -22.54 -12.93
N VAL A 28 -10.43 -22.77 -11.86
CA VAL A 28 -9.91 -23.39 -10.63
C VAL A 28 -9.46 -24.83 -10.89
N CYS A 29 -10.24 -25.60 -11.66
CA CYS A 29 -9.89 -26.98 -11.99
C CYS A 29 -8.68 -27.06 -12.91
N GLN A 30 -8.52 -26.13 -13.85
CA GLN A 30 -7.31 -26.02 -14.66
C GLN A 30 -6.09 -25.69 -13.79
N GLU A 31 -6.20 -24.72 -12.88
CA GLU A 31 -5.13 -24.38 -11.94
C GLU A 31 -4.78 -25.56 -11.02
N PHE A 32 -5.77 -26.25 -10.46
CA PHE A 32 -5.58 -27.44 -9.62
C PHE A 32 -4.87 -28.56 -10.38
N LYS A 33 -5.28 -28.83 -11.63
CA LYS A 33 -4.66 -29.84 -12.50
C LYS A 33 -3.22 -29.50 -12.85
N ILE A 34 -2.92 -28.23 -13.16
CA ILE A 34 -1.57 -27.78 -13.54
C ILE A 34 -0.61 -27.78 -12.35
N LEU A 35 -1.06 -27.28 -11.19
CA LEU A 35 -0.22 -27.12 -10.01
C LEU A 35 -0.03 -28.43 -9.24
N GLY A 36 -1.06 -29.29 -9.25
CA GLY A 36 -1.19 -30.40 -8.32
C GLY A 36 -1.60 -29.94 -6.92
N LYS A 37 -2.06 -30.90 -6.10
CA LYS A 37 -2.69 -30.65 -4.79
C LYS A 37 -1.85 -29.78 -3.86
N GLU A 38 -0.57 -30.10 -3.65
CA GLU A 38 0.27 -29.38 -2.68
C GLU A 38 0.61 -27.95 -3.13
N ASN A 39 0.92 -27.72 -4.41
CA ASN A 39 1.20 -26.36 -4.89
C ASN A 39 -0.09 -25.52 -4.94
N PHE A 40 -1.23 -26.12 -5.28
CA PHE A 40 -2.53 -25.46 -5.18
C PHE A 40 -2.85 -25.08 -3.73
N ARG A 41 -2.56 -25.96 -2.77
CA ARG A 41 -2.67 -25.66 -1.34
C ARG A 41 -1.78 -24.48 -0.93
N THR A 42 -0.51 -24.47 -1.33
CA THR A 42 0.42 -23.36 -1.09
C THR A 42 -0.10 -22.04 -1.66
N LEU A 43 -0.56 -22.03 -2.92
CA LEU A 43 -1.19 -20.87 -3.55
C LEU A 43 -2.41 -20.39 -2.74
N THR A 44 -3.23 -21.33 -2.28
CA THR A 44 -4.44 -21.05 -1.51
C THR A 44 -4.11 -20.43 -0.15
N ILE A 45 -3.04 -20.87 0.53
CA ILE A 45 -2.55 -20.26 1.79
C ILE A 45 -2.16 -18.80 1.55
N VAL A 46 -1.32 -18.54 0.54
CA VAL A 46 -0.84 -17.19 0.22
C VAL A 46 -2.00 -16.28 -0.15
N ALA A 47 -2.87 -16.72 -1.07
CA ALA A 47 -3.99 -15.91 -1.56
C ALA A 47 -5.01 -15.59 -0.45
N ASN A 48 -5.34 -16.56 0.42
CA ASN A 48 -6.29 -16.31 1.50
C ASN A 48 -5.67 -15.54 2.67
N SER A 49 -4.39 -15.73 2.97
CA SER A 49 -3.70 -14.92 3.99
C SER A 49 -3.57 -13.46 3.53
N ARG A 50 -3.30 -13.24 2.23
CA ARG A 50 -3.36 -11.90 1.60
C ARG A 50 -4.76 -11.28 1.76
N LYS A 51 -5.80 -12.03 1.40
CA LYS A 51 -7.20 -11.58 1.47
C LYS A 51 -7.60 -11.24 2.90
N TYR A 52 -7.40 -12.17 3.83
CA TYR A 52 -7.75 -12.06 5.25
C TYR A 52 -6.51 -11.74 6.10
N SER A 53 -5.86 -10.60 5.84
CA SER A 53 -4.62 -10.16 6.52
C SER A 53 -4.64 -10.05 8.05
N ASN A 54 -5.82 -10.14 8.70
CA ASN A 54 -5.97 -10.14 10.15
C ASN A 54 -6.37 -11.51 10.73
N ALA A 55 -6.53 -12.53 9.88
CA ALA A 55 -6.88 -13.87 10.30
C ALA A 55 -5.73 -14.55 11.04
N THR A 56 -6.08 -15.51 11.89
CA THR A 56 -5.15 -16.46 12.49
C THR A 56 -4.73 -17.52 11.48
N PHE A 57 -3.62 -18.22 11.79
CA PHE A 57 -3.16 -19.34 10.98
C PHE A 57 -4.18 -20.49 10.96
N GLU A 58 -4.85 -20.72 12.09
CA GLU A 58 -5.83 -21.77 12.28
C GLU A 58 -7.08 -21.54 11.41
N GLU A 59 -7.62 -20.32 11.41
CA GLU A 59 -8.76 -19.93 10.55
C GLU A 59 -8.42 -20.10 9.07
N ILE A 60 -7.24 -19.62 8.65
CA ILE A 60 -6.76 -19.79 7.26
C ILE A 60 -6.60 -21.27 6.92
N SER A 61 -6.04 -22.07 7.83
CA SER A 61 -5.83 -23.50 7.61
C SER A 61 -7.14 -24.26 7.46
N HIS A 62 -8.18 -23.90 8.22
CA HIS A 62 -9.52 -24.46 8.06
C HIS A 62 -10.12 -24.11 6.70
N LEU A 63 -10.05 -22.83 6.30
CA LEU A 63 -10.56 -22.37 5.00
C LEU A 63 -9.82 -23.05 3.83
N VAL A 64 -8.49 -23.08 3.88
CA VAL A 64 -7.65 -23.69 2.84
C VAL A 64 -7.99 -25.18 2.69
N ARG A 65 -8.15 -25.91 3.79
CA ARG A 65 -8.48 -27.34 3.76
C ARG A 65 -9.78 -27.60 3.00
N GLU A 66 -10.80 -26.79 3.26
CA GLU A 66 -12.12 -26.92 2.63
C GLU A 66 -12.08 -26.52 1.14
N ILE A 67 -11.35 -25.47 0.78
CA ILE A 67 -11.14 -25.07 -0.63
C ILE A 67 -10.40 -26.17 -1.41
N VAL A 68 -9.34 -26.73 -0.84
CA VAL A 68 -8.55 -27.81 -1.48
C VAL A 68 -9.40 -29.08 -1.61
N SER A 69 -10.18 -29.43 -0.58
CA SER A 69 -11.09 -30.58 -0.61
C SER A 69 -12.17 -30.42 -1.69
N LEU A 70 -12.71 -29.20 -1.84
CA LEU A 70 -13.69 -28.88 -2.88
C LEU A 70 -13.07 -29.06 -4.28
N ALA A 71 -11.88 -28.53 -4.51
CA ALA A 71 -11.19 -28.68 -5.79
C ALA A 71 -10.88 -30.16 -6.09
N GLU A 72 -10.38 -30.91 -5.10
CA GLU A 72 -10.08 -32.34 -5.24
C GLU A 72 -11.33 -33.16 -5.61
N THR A 73 -12.48 -32.82 -5.03
CA THR A 73 -13.74 -33.53 -5.27
C THR A 73 -14.38 -33.15 -6.61
N CYS A 74 -14.41 -31.84 -6.93
CA CYS A 74 -15.20 -31.33 -8.05
C CYS A 74 -14.42 -31.11 -9.35
N CYS A 75 -13.09 -31.27 -9.35
CA CYS A 75 -12.26 -31.10 -10.55
C CYS A 75 -11.85 -32.42 -11.21
N THR A 76 -12.55 -33.51 -10.89
CA THR A 76 -12.41 -34.80 -11.57
C THR A 76 -13.27 -34.83 -12.83
N GLU A 77 -12.89 -35.65 -13.83
CA GLU A 77 -13.64 -35.77 -15.09
C GLU A 77 -15.06 -36.34 -14.89
N SER A 78 -15.28 -37.06 -13.79
CA SER A 78 -16.56 -37.67 -13.43
C SER A 78 -17.43 -36.82 -12.50
N ALA A 79 -16.95 -35.64 -12.06
CA ALA A 79 -17.70 -34.79 -11.16
C ALA A 79 -18.93 -34.17 -11.84
N ASP A 80 -20.01 -34.01 -11.07
CA ASP A 80 -21.21 -33.32 -11.55
C ASP A 80 -20.86 -31.87 -11.96
N PRO A 81 -21.36 -31.36 -13.10
CA PRO A 81 -21.08 -30.00 -13.56
C PRO A 81 -21.37 -28.91 -12.53
N SER A 82 -22.34 -29.14 -11.63
CA SER A 82 -22.76 -28.22 -10.56
C SER A 82 -22.01 -28.40 -9.23
N CYS A 83 -21.17 -29.44 -9.10
CA CYS A 83 -20.44 -29.78 -7.87
C CYS A 83 -19.71 -28.57 -7.27
N TYR A 84 -18.91 -27.88 -8.10
CA TYR A 84 -18.11 -26.75 -7.65
C TYR A 84 -18.97 -25.56 -7.23
N ASP A 85 -20.04 -25.26 -7.98
CA ASP A 85 -20.96 -24.16 -7.66
C ASP A 85 -21.71 -24.42 -6.35
N ALA A 86 -22.20 -25.64 -6.16
CA ALA A 86 -22.90 -26.06 -4.94
C ALA A 86 -21.95 -25.99 -3.73
N GLY A 87 -20.75 -26.57 -3.86
CA GLY A 87 -19.75 -26.54 -2.79
C GLY A 87 -19.24 -25.13 -2.48
N SER A 88 -18.99 -24.30 -3.49
CA SER A 88 -18.61 -22.89 -3.30
C SER A 88 -19.71 -22.10 -2.58
N SER A 89 -20.98 -22.36 -2.92
CA SER A 89 -22.13 -21.75 -2.22
C SER A 89 -22.19 -22.20 -0.76
N ALA A 90 -21.96 -23.48 -0.50
CA ALA A 90 -21.92 -24.03 0.86
C ALA A 90 -20.78 -23.42 1.68
N LEU A 91 -19.60 -23.18 1.09
CA LEU A 91 -18.50 -22.47 1.74
C LEU A 91 -18.89 -21.02 2.09
N SER A 92 -19.52 -20.29 1.17
CA SER A 92 -20.02 -18.93 1.46
C SER A 92 -21.07 -18.92 2.57
N ALA A 93 -22.03 -19.86 2.55
CA ALA A 93 -23.02 -19.99 3.61
C ALA A 93 -22.38 -20.32 4.97
N LYS A 94 -21.36 -21.19 4.97
CA LYS A 94 -20.57 -21.52 6.17
C LYS A 94 -19.80 -20.32 6.69
N SER A 95 -19.28 -19.43 5.84
CA SER A 95 -18.66 -18.16 6.26
C SER A 95 -19.65 -17.22 6.97
N CYS A 96 -20.95 -17.35 6.72
CA CYS A 96 -21.99 -16.56 7.37
C CYS A 96 -22.50 -17.15 8.69
N GLY A 97 -22.09 -18.36 9.06
CA GLY A 97 -22.49 -18.99 10.33
C GLY A 97 -21.82 -18.34 11.53
N GLY A 98 -22.56 -18.07 12.61
CA GLY A 98 -22.00 -17.45 13.83
C GLY A 98 -20.90 -18.25 14.52
N SER A 99 -20.83 -19.57 14.30
CA SER A 99 -19.77 -20.46 14.78
C SER A 99 -18.79 -20.88 13.67
N SER A 100 -18.67 -20.07 12.61
CA SER A 100 -17.80 -20.40 11.48
C SER A 100 -16.33 -20.48 11.94
N PRO A 101 -15.58 -21.52 11.53
CA PRO A 101 -14.13 -21.57 11.76
C PRO A 101 -13.35 -20.75 10.72
N PHE A 102 -14.04 -20.04 9.81
CA PHE A 102 -13.43 -19.27 8.73
C PHE A 102 -13.17 -17.83 9.16
N PRO A 103 -12.13 -17.19 8.61
CA PRO A 103 -11.91 -15.79 8.87
C PRO A 103 -13.00 -14.94 8.21
N SER A 104 -13.25 -13.75 8.77
CA SER A 104 -14.22 -12.80 8.26
C SER A 104 -13.60 -11.44 8.01
N HIS A 105 -14.23 -10.66 7.14
CA HIS A 105 -13.91 -9.24 6.92
C HIS A 105 -14.87 -8.34 7.70
N PRO A 106 -14.47 -7.09 8.04
CA PRO A 106 -15.43 -6.05 8.38
C PRO A 106 -16.51 -5.94 7.28
N GLY A 107 -17.78 -5.91 7.68
CA GLY A 107 -18.92 -5.90 6.75
C GLY A 107 -19.46 -7.27 6.34
N THR A 108 -18.85 -8.38 6.77
CA THR A 108 -19.34 -9.74 6.44
C THR A 108 -20.80 -9.95 6.85
N ALA A 109 -21.20 -9.50 8.05
CA ALA A 109 -22.57 -9.59 8.51
C ALA A 109 -23.57 -8.90 7.56
N GLY A 110 -23.20 -7.73 7.00
CA GLY A 110 -24.03 -7.02 6.03
C GLY A 110 -24.17 -7.79 4.71
N CYS A 111 -23.09 -8.40 4.23
CA CYS A 111 -23.15 -9.27 3.06
C CYS A 111 -23.96 -10.54 3.30
N CYS A 112 -23.89 -11.12 4.50
CA CYS A 112 -24.61 -12.34 4.86
C CYS A 112 -26.12 -12.16 4.98
N ALA A 113 -26.60 -10.91 5.10
CA ALA A 113 -28.03 -10.59 5.01
C ALA A 113 -28.57 -10.64 3.58
N GLN A 114 -27.70 -10.67 2.57
CA GLN A 114 -28.07 -10.84 1.15
C GLN A 114 -28.16 -12.32 0.80
N GLU A 115 -28.79 -12.63 -0.34
CA GLU A 115 -28.97 -13.99 -0.85
C GLU A 115 -28.33 -14.21 -2.23
N GLY A 116 -28.10 -15.48 -2.59
CA GLY A 116 -27.73 -15.89 -3.94
C GLY A 116 -26.46 -15.23 -4.47
N LEU A 117 -26.54 -14.61 -5.65
CA LEU A 117 -25.40 -14.00 -6.33
C LEU A 117 -24.94 -12.70 -5.65
N GLU A 118 -25.87 -11.91 -5.10
CA GLU A 118 -25.56 -10.65 -4.42
C GLU A 118 -24.69 -10.90 -3.19
N GLN A 119 -25.05 -11.91 -2.39
CA GLN A 119 -24.24 -12.36 -1.25
C GLN A 119 -22.82 -12.72 -1.69
N LYS A 120 -22.67 -13.52 -2.74
CA LYS A 120 -21.36 -13.95 -3.25
C LYS A 120 -20.51 -12.78 -3.73
N LEU A 121 -21.10 -11.86 -4.48
CA LEU A 121 -20.39 -10.68 -4.99
C LEU A 121 -19.98 -9.74 -3.84
N CYS A 122 -20.87 -9.54 -2.86
CA CYS A 122 -20.59 -8.75 -1.67
C CYS A 122 -19.40 -9.34 -0.88
N LEU A 123 -19.45 -10.63 -0.53
CA LEU A 123 -18.37 -11.34 0.18
C LEU A 123 -17.05 -11.35 -0.63
N ALA A 124 -17.12 -11.39 -1.96
CA ALA A 124 -15.95 -11.33 -2.82
C ALA A 124 -15.31 -9.93 -2.86
N ALA A 125 -16.11 -8.87 -2.72
CA ALA A 125 -15.67 -7.47 -2.76
C ALA A 125 -15.07 -7.00 -1.43
N LEU A 126 -15.40 -7.65 -0.31
CA LEU A 126 -14.84 -7.31 0.99
C LEU A 126 -13.32 -7.48 1.01
N ARG A 127 -12.64 -6.51 1.63
CA ARG A 127 -11.18 -6.48 1.83
C ARG A 127 -10.87 -5.98 3.24
N HIS A 128 -9.75 -6.42 3.79
CA HIS A 128 -9.19 -5.75 4.96
C HIS A 128 -8.57 -4.40 4.57
N PRO A 129 -8.66 -3.38 5.46
CA PRO A 129 -7.89 -2.18 5.29
C PRO A 129 -6.39 -2.54 5.26
N PRO A 130 -5.57 -1.79 4.50
CA PRO A 130 -4.12 -1.95 4.53
C PRO A 130 -3.59 -1.93 5.97
N GLN A 131 -2.66 -2.84 6.28
CA GLN A 131 -1.95 -2.79 7.56
C GLN A 131 -1.08 -1.53 7.62
N GLN A 132 -1.05 -0.89 8.79
CA GLN A 132 -0.25 0.33 9.00
C GLN A 132 1.25 0.06 8.88
N LEU A 133 1.69 -1.06 9.45
CA LEU A 133 3.07 -1.55 9.39
C LEU A 133 3.05 -3.07 9.17
N PRO A 134 3.99 -3.62 8.37
CA PRO A 134 4.19 -5.06 8.31
C PRO A 134 4.50 -5.63 9.71
N ARG A 135 3.83 -6.71 10.09
CA ARG A 135 4.02 -7.41 11.37
C ARG A 135 5.08 -8.50 11.33
N TYR A 136 5.44 -8.99 10.14
CA TYR A 136 6.42 -10.05 9.99
C TYR A 136 7.81 -9.56 10.39
N LEU A 137 8.35 -10.16 11.45
CA LEU A 137 9.73 -10.01 11.88
C LEU A 137 10.47 -11.29 11.53
N GLN A 138 11.47 -11.19 10.65
CA GLN A 138 12.26 -12.35 10.28
C GLN A 138 13.08 -12.82 11.48
N PRO A 139 12.94 -14.09 11.94
CA PRO A 139 13.78 -14.65 12.99
C PRO A 139 15.26 -14.72 12.58
N SER A 140 16.12 -14.94 13.55
CA SER A 140 17.54 -15.22 13.30
C SER A 140 17.70 -16.47 12.43
N ASN A 141 18.83 -16.58 11.72
CA ASN A 141 19.11 -17.75 10.89
C ASN A 141 19.07 -19.05 11.71
N GLN A 142 19.46 -19.01 12.99
CA GLN A 142 19.42 -20.16 13.89
C GLN A 142 17.98 -20.57 14.22
N GLU A 143 17.13 -19.62 14.60
CA GLU A 143 15.71 -19.87 14.89
C GLU A 143 14.98 -20.41 13.66
N LEU A 144 15.27 -19.86 12.47
CA LEU A 144 14.74 -20.37 11.21
C LEU A 144 15.09 -21.84 11.00
N CYS A 145 16.36 -22.22 11.18
CA CYS A 145 16.79 -23.60 10.99
C CYS A 145 16.27 -24.56 12.06
N GLN A 146 16.16 -24.12 13.31
CA GLN A 146 15.56 -24.92 14.38
C GLN A 146 14.08 -25.21 14.09
N ALA A 147 13.32 -24.19 13.69
CA ALA A 147 11.92 -24.35 13.32
C ALA A 147 11.76 -25.24 12.08
N PHE A 148 12.56 -25.02 11.04
CA PHE A 148 12.55 -25.83 9.82
C PHE A 148 12.91 -27.30 10.08
N GLN A 149 13.90 -27.59 10.92
CA GLN A 149 14.28 -28.97 11.26
C GLN A 149 13.22 -29.70 12.09
N LYS A 150 12.47 -28.96 12.94
CA LYS A 150 11.42 -29.54 13.79
C LYS A 150 10.23 -30.03 12.97
N ASP A 151 9.72 -29.20 12.07
CA ASP A 151 8.64 -29.54 11.15
C ASP A 151 8.72 -28.64 9.90
N PRO A 152 9.34 -29.11 8.80
CA PRO A 152 9.47 -28.33 7.58
C PRO A 152 8.14 -27.87 6.99
N LYS A 153 7.07 -28.65 7.17
CA LYS A 153 5.76 -28.38 6.58
C LYS A 153 5.02 -27.33 7.39
N ASP A 154 4.91 -27.50 8.70
CA ASP A 154 4.29 -26.50 9.60
C ASP A 154 5.06 -25.18 9.54
N PHE A 155 6.40 -25.21 9.53
CA PHE A 155 7.23 -24.03 9.33
C PHE A 155 6.87 -23.29 8.04
N ALA A 156 6.81 -24.01 6.91
CA ALA A 156 6.51 -23.41 5.62
C ALA A 156 5.10 -22.80 5.60
N ASP A 157 4.09 -23.52 6.10
CA ASP A 157 2.71 -23.06 6.11
C ASP A 157 2.52 -21.81 6.99
N ARG A 158 3.11 -21.80 8.18
CA ARG A 158 3.08 -20.63 9.09
C ARG A 158 3.79 -19.44 8.48
N PHE A 159 4.98 -19.64 7.91
CA PHE A 159 5.70 -18.57 7.20
C PHE A 159 4.86 -18.00 6.05
N LEU A 160 4.27 -18.85 5.20
CA LEU A 160 3.43 -18.41 4.10
C LEU A 160 2.26 -17.56 4.59
N HIS A 161 1.62 -17.98 5.69
CA HIS A 161 0.53 -17.24 6.30
C HIS A 161 0.99 -15.89 6.88
N GLU A 162 1.99 -15.88 7.76
CA GLU A 162 2.45 -14.68 8.46
C GLU A 162 2.99 -13.64 7.47
N TYR A 163 3.82 -14.08 6.52
CA TYR A 163 4.42 -13.21 5.52
C TYR A 163 3.34 -12.62 4.60
N SER A 164 2.43 -13.45 4.08
CA SER A 164 1.40 -12.99 3.15
C SER A 164 0.34 -12.11 3.83
N SER A 165 0.03 -12.36 5.09
CA SER A 165 -0.86 -11.49 5.89
C SER A 165 -0.20 -10.14 6.17
N SER A 166 1.10 -10.14 6.49
CA SER A 166 1.88 -8.93 6.78
C SER A 166 2.12 -8.06 5.54
N TYR A 167 2.23 -8.66 4.36
CA TYR A 167 2.45 -7.97 3.08
C TYR A 167 1.23 -8.08 2.16
N GLY A 168 0.02 -8.14 2.73
CA GLY A 168 -1.22 -8.47 2.02
C GLY A 168 -1.65 -7.50 0.92
N GLN A 169 -1.01 -6.35 0.78
CA GLN A 169 -1.29 -5.43 -0.33
C GLN A 169 -0.32 -5.59 -1.50
N ALA A 170 0.76 -6.36 -1.34
CA ALA A 170 1.59 -6.72 -2.48
C ALA A 170 0.79 -7.58 -3.48
N PRO A 171 1.04 -7.44 -4.79
CA PRO A 171 0.43 -8.31 -5.79
C PRO A 171 0.77 -9.78 -5.53
N LEU A 172 -0.21 -10.65 -5.75
CA LEU A 172 -0.09 -12.09 -5.49
C LEU A 172 1.16 -12.71 -6.16
N PRO A 173 1.50 -12.41 -7.43
CA PRO A 173 2.70 -12.95 -8.05
C PRO A 173 4.01 -12.55 -7.34
N VAL A 174 4.09 -11.32 -6.84
CA VAL A 174 5.26 -10.83 -6.09
C VAL A 174 5.38 -11.57 -4.75
N LEU A 175 4.26 -11.77 -4.05
CA LEU A 175 4.24 -12.55 -2.80
C LEU A 175 4.68 -14.00 -3.03
N LEU A 176 4.14 -14.65 -4.06
CA LEU A 176 4.51 -16.04 -4.41
C LEU A 176 6.01 -16.16 -4.73
N GLY A 177 6.56 -15.23 -5.52
CA GLY A 177 8.00 -15.20 -5.78
C GLY A 177 8.81 -15.00 -4.50
N SER A 178 8.42 -14.06 -3.65
CA SER A 178 9.14 -13.73 -2.42
C SER A 178 9.15 -14.89 -1.42
N THR A 179 7.99 -15.52 -1.19
CA THR A 179 7.85 -16.63 -0.25
C THR A 179 8.53 -17.89 -0.77
N THR A 180 8.34 -18.24 -2.06
CA THR A 180 8.95 -19.43 -2.67
C THR A 180 10.47 -19.37 -2.57
N THR A 181 11.05 -18.23 -2.97
CA THR A 181 12.50 -18.08 -2.90
C THR A 181 12.98 -18.09 -1.44
N PHE A 182 12.20 -17.56 -0.48
CA PHE A 182 12.58 -17.55 0.94
C PHE A 182 12.67 -18.96 1.50
N LEU A 183 11.63 -19.76 1.25
CA LEU A 183 11.60 -21.16 1.65
C LEU A 183 12.73 -21.96 1.00
N SER A 184 13.02 -21.70 -0.28
CA SER A 184 14.20 -22.27 -0.96
C SER A 184 15.50 -21.94 -0.23
N MET A 185 15.74 -20.66 0.09
CA MET A 185 16.91 -20.22 0.86
C MET A 185 17.01 -20.94 2.21
N VAL A 186 15.91 -21.01 2.97
CA VAL A 186 15.91 -21.70 4.27
C VAL A 186 16.24 -23.18 4.10
N SER A 187 15.57 -23.87 3.17
CA SER A 187 15.79 -25.29 2.93
C SER A 187 17.23 -25.61 2.50
N THR A 188 17.85 -24.75 1.68
CA THR A 188 19.22 -24.91 1.19
C THR A 188 20.25 -24.58 2.28
N CYS A 189 20.07 -23.46 2.99
CA CYS A 189 21.08 -22.99 3.93
C CYS A 189 21.05 -23.70 5.28
N CYS A 190 19.90 -24.21 5.72
CA CYS A 190 19.80 -24.92 6.98
C CYS A 190 20.41 -26.33 6.97
N ILE A 191 20.67 -26.89 5.78
CA ILE A 191 21.40 -28.15 5.60
C ILE A 191 22.84 -27.95 5.10
N SER A 192 23.25 -26.70 4.89
CA SER A 192 24.59 -26.37 4.41
C SER A 192 25.64 -26.65 5.49
N PRO A 193 26.84 -27.13 5.15
CA PRO A 193 27.96 -27.20 6.10
C PRO A 193 28.47 -25.81 6.52
N ALA A 194 28.09 -24.74 5.80
CA ALA A 194 28.42 -23.35 6.12
C ALA A 194 27.17 -22.45 6.10
N PRO A 195 26.23 -22.59 7.06
CA PRO A 195 24.93 -21.90 7.03
C PRO A 195 25.04 -20.37 6.96
N THR A 196 25.97 -19.78 7.71
CA THR A 196 26.15 -18.31 7.76
C THR A 196 26.50 -17.73 6.39
N THR A 197 27.48 -18.32 5.71
CA THR A 197 27.91 -17.88 4.37
C THR A 197 26.82 -18.12 3.33
N CYS A 198 26.12 -19.25 3.43
CA CYS A 198 24.98 -19.54 2.55
C CYS A 198 23.87 -18.49 2.69
N PHE A 199 23.41 -18.21 3.92
CA PHE A 199 22.36 -17.22 4.15
C PHE A 199 22.78 -15.82 3.70
N LEU A 200 24.03 -15.42 3.92
CA LEU A 200 24.52 -14.13 3.45
C LEU A 200 24.40 -14.02 1.92
N LYS A 201 24.87 -15.03 1.19
CA LYS A 201 24.79 -15.07 -0.28
C LYS A 201 23.35 -15.01 -0.77
N GLU A 202 22.50 -15.92 -0.28
CA GLU A 202 21.09 -16.01 -0.69
C GLU A 202 20.30 -14.73 -0.34
N LYS A 203 20.57 -14.10 0.81
CA LYS A 203 19.97 -12.80 1.19
C LYS A 203 20.35 -11.67 0.24
N LEU A 204 21.59 -11.66 -0.24
CA LEU A 204 22.05 -10.67 -1.23
C LEU A 204 21.42 -10.91 -2.60
N GLU A 205 21.31 -12.17 -3.04
CA GLU A 205 20.68 -12.53 -4.32
C GLU A 205 19.19 -12.21 -4.34
N ARG A 206 18.45 -12.45 -3.23
CA ARG A 206 17.03 -12.10 -3.12
C ARG A 206 16.74 -10.62 -2.86
N LYS A 207 17.76 -9.78 -2.65
CA LYS A 207 17.57 -8.39 -2.19
C LYS A 207 16.60 -7.60 -3.06
N THR A 208 16.70 -7.71 -4.38
CA THR A 208 15.82 -6.99 -5.31
C THR A 208 14.37 -7.41 -5.17
N LEU A 209 14.08 -8.71 -5.02
CA LEU A 209 12.72 -9.22 -4.85
C LEU A 209 12.13 -8.86 -3.48
N SER A 210 12.95 -8.89 -2.43
CA SER A 210 12.55 -8.42 -1.10
C SER A 210 12.16 -6.94 -1.11
N LEU A 211 12.98 -6.09 -1.76
CA LEU A 211 12.68 -4.67 -1.95
C LEU A 211 11.42 -4.47 -2.82
N LEU A 212 11.23 -5.25 -3.87
CA LEU A 212 10.04 -5.21 -4.71
C LEU A 212 8.78 -5.54 -3.90
N THR A 213 8.84 -6.54 -3.03
CA THR A 213 7.72 -6.94 -2.15
C THR A 213 7.37 -5.82 -1.17
N LEU A 214 8.38 -5.27 -0.49
CA LEU A 214 8.19 -4.15 0.44
C LEU A 214 7.58 -2.92 -0.26
N MET A 215 8.14 -2.54 -1.41
CA MET A 215 7.70 -1.37 -2.15
C MET A 215 6.30 -1.55 -2.74
N SER A 216 6.03 -2.68 -3.40
CA SER A 216 4.71 -2.98 -3.96
C SER A 216 3.64 -3.02 -2.86
N ASN A 217 3.91 -3.67 -1.72
CA ASN A 217 3.01 -3.64 -0.58
C ASN A 217 2.72 -2.21 -0.12
N ARG A 218 3.74 -1.36 0.00
CA ARG A 218 3.59 0.02 0.45
C ARG A 218 2.77 0.87 -0.51
N VAL A 219 3.11 0.87 -1.80
CA VAL A 219 2.41 1.69 -2.80
C VAL A 219 0.98 1.22 -3.02
N CYS A 220 0.74 -0.09 -2.99
CA CYS A 220 -0.61 -0.65 -3.10
C CYS A 220 -1.42 -0.46 -1.82
N SER A 221 -0.80 -0.43 -0.64
CA SER A 221 -1.45 0.00 0.60
C SER A 221 -1.92 1.44 0.50
N ARG A 222 -1.07 2.35 0.00
CA ARG A 222 -1.44 3.75 -0.22
C ARG A 222 -2.54 3.89 -1.27
N PHE A 223 -2.46 3.13 -2.36
CA PHE A 223 -3.49 3.12 -3.40
C PHE A 223 -4.84 2.60 -2.89
N ALA A 224 -4.84 1.52 -2.11
CA ALA A 224 -6.05 1.00 -1.49
C ALA A 224 -6.67 2.00 -0.49
N ALA A 225 -5.85 2.80 0.20
CA ALA A 225 -6.32 3.80 1.15
C ALA A 225 -6.84 5.10 0.48
N TYR A 226 -6.20 5.56 -0.58
CA TYR A 226 -6.45 6.88 -1.17
C TYR A 226 -7.23 6.83 -2.49
N GLY A 227 -7.19 5.71 -3.20
CA GLY A 227 -7.64 5.64 -4.58
C GLY A 227 -6.74 6.45 -5.53
N LYS A 228 -7.05 6.40 -6.82
CA LYS A 228 -6.18 6.91 -7.89
C LYS A 228 -5.91 8.41 -7.78
N ASP A 229 -6.96 9.23 -7.63
CA ASP A 229 -6.82 10.69 -7.65
C ASP A 229 -5.99 11.23 -6.49
N LYS A 230 -6.26 10.76 -5.27
CA LYS A 230 -5.53 11.21 -4.08
C LYS A 230 -4.12 10.63 -4.03
N VAL A 231 -3.86 9.44 -4.61
CA VAL A 231 -2.48 8.96 -4.85
C VAL A 231 -1.72 9.88 -5.79
N THR A 232 -2.34 10.35 -6.89
CA THR A 232 -1.71 11.32 -7.79
C THR A 232 -1.29 12.57 -7.03
N VAL A 233 -2.17 13.10 -6.17
CA VAL A 233 -1.87 14.29 -5.34
C VAL A 233 -0.76 14.00 -4.33
N SER A 234 -0.83 12.89 -3.61
CA SER A 234 0.17 12.45 -2.63
C SER A 234 1.55 12.33 -3.28
N TYR A 235 1.64 11.69 -4.44
CA TYR A 235 2.90 11.51 -5.16
C TYR A 235 3.43 12.84 -5.72
N LEU A 236 2.56 13.68 -6.28
CA LEU A 236 2.90 15.02 -6.74
C LEU A 236 3.48 15.87 -5.61
N ALA A 237 2.82 15.88 -4.46
CA ALA A 237 3.29 16.62 -3.29
C ALA A 237 4.64 16.08 -2.82
N SER A 238 4.82 14.76 -2.75
CA SER A 238 6.10 14.16 -2.39
C SER A 238 7.24 14.59 -3.34
N LEU A 239 7.00 14.60 -4.65
CA LEU A 239 7.98 15.08 -5.63
C LEU A 239 8.24 16.59 -5.47
N ALA A 240 7.21 17.39 -5.23
CA ALA A 240 7.31 18.83 -5.03
C ALA A 240 8.13 19.17 -3.78
N GLN A 241 7.95 18.41 -2.69
CA GLN A 241 8.74 18.55 -1.46
C GLN A 241 10.20 18.12 -1.65
N LYS A 242 10.45 17.10 -2.47
CA LYS A 242 11.80 16.61 -2.78
C LYS A 242 12.54 17.52 -3.76
N MET A 243 11.85 18.12 -4.72
CA MET A 243 12.44 19.01 -5.74
C MET A 243 11.57 20.27 -5.90
N PRO A 244 11.61 21.19 -4.92
CA PRO A 244 10.71 22.34 -4.92
C PRO A 244 11.07 23.38 -5.98
N SER A 245 12.14 23.21 -6.75
CA SER A 245 12.50 24.02 -7.92
C SER A 245 11.79 23.58 -9.21
N ALA A 246 11.29 22.35 -9.31
CA ALA A 246 10.63 21.84 -10.52
C ALA A 246 9.27 22.50 -10.77
N SER A 247 8.80 22.47 -12.02
CA SER A 247 7.49 22.98 -12.39
C SER A 247 6.38 21.95 -12.17
N PHE A 248 5.12 22.41 -12.12
CA PHE A 248 3.96 21.52 -12.09
C PHE A 248 3.94 20.63 -13.35
N GLU A 249 4.28 21.20 -14.51
CA GLU A 249 4.30 20.53 -15.80
C GLU A 249 5.31 19.38 -15.86
N ASP A 250 6.40 19.46 -15.10
CA ASP A 250 7.39 18.37 -15.02
C ASP A 250 6.95 17.27 -14.05
N LEU A 251 6.37 17.63 -12.89
CA LEU A 251 6.08 16.67 -11.81
C LEU A 251 4.71 16.00 -11.97
N PHE A 252 3.71 16.71 -12.47
CA PHE A 252 2.34 16.19 -12.57
C PHE A 252 2.25 14.95 -13.48
N PRO A 253 2.85 14.91 -14.68
CA PRO A 253 2.82 13.71 -15.53
C PRO A 253 3.54 12.50 -14.91
N LEU A 254 4.51 12.73 -14.01
CA LEU A 254 5.15 11.66 -13.25
C LEU A 254 4.20 11.12 -12.19
N ALA A 255 3.51 12.01 -11.47
CA ALA A 255 2.54 11.62 -10.46
C ALA A 255 1.34 10.85 -11.05
N GLU A 256 0.80 11.30 -12.17
CA GLU A 256 -0.25 10.56 -12.90
C GLU A 256 0.26 9.20 -13.38
N GLY A 257 1.47 9.16 -13.94
CA GLY A 257 2.10 7.91 -14.35
C GLY A 257 2.27 6.92 -13.20
N ALA A 258 2.67 7.38 -12.01
CA ALA A 258 2.79 6.54 -10.82
C ALA A 258 1.43 5.97 -10.39
N ALA A 259 0.40 6.82 -10.32
CA ALA A 259 -0.95 6.40 -9.95
C ALA A 259 -1.52 5.39 -10.96
N GLU A 260 -1.24 5.57 -12.26
CA GLU A 260 -1.62 4.63 -13.32
C GLU A 260 -0.96 3.26 -13.12
N VAL A 261 0.36 3.23 -12.88
CA VAL A 261 1.10 1.99 -12.60
C VAL A 261 0.48 1.23 -11.43
N PHE A 262 0.14 1.92 -10.34
CA PHE A 262 -0.47 1.27 -9.17
C PHE A 262 -1.88 0.76 -9.48
N SER A 263 -2.69 1.53 -10.21
CA SER A 263 -4.03 1.10 -10.61
C SER A 263 -4.02 -0.15 -11.50
N GLN A 264 -3.01 -0.27 -12.37
CA GLN A 264 -2.86 -1.42 -13.26
C GLN A 264 -2.29 -2.65 -12.55
N CYS A 265 -1.35 -2.47 -11.62
CA CYS A 265 -0.56 -3.59 -11.10
C CYS A 265 -0.94 -4.09 -9.71
N CYS A 266 -1.62 -3.30 -8.86
CA CYS A 266 -1.88 -3.71 -7.47
C CYS A 266 -2.78 -4.94 -7.32
N ASP A 267 -3.71 -5.13 -8.26
CA ASP A 267 -4.59 -6.31 -8.33
C ASP A 267 -4.29 -7.21 -9.55
N SER A 268 -3.17 -6.96 -10.25
CA SER A 268 -2.78 -7.77 -11.42
C SER A 268 -2.23 -9.14 -11.00
N LEU A 269 -2.56 -10.15 -11.80
CA LEU A 269 -1.99 -11.50 -11.70
C LEU A 269 -0.81 -11.71 -12.66
N ASP A 270 -0.46 -10.70 -13.47
CA ASP A 270 0.71 -10.74 -14.34
C ASP A 270 1.99 -10.54 -13.51
N GLU A 271 2.87 -11.55 -13.55
CA GLU A 271 4.18 -11.56 -12.87
C GLU A 271 5.04 -10.36 -13.25
N ASP A 272 4.94 -9.88 -14.50
CA ASP A 272 5.78 -8.83 -15.03
C ASP A 272 5.19 -7.43 -14.84
N CYS A 273 3.94 -7.28 -14.36
CA CYS A 273 3.28 -5.97 -14.28
C CYS A 273 4.09 -4.97 -13.46
N VAL A 274 4.31 -5.26 -12.17
CA VAL A 274 5.05 -4.36 -11.28
C VAL A 274 6.48 -4.13 -11.77
N PRO A 275 7.32 -5.17 -11.99
CA PRO A 275 8.72 -4.93 -12.34
C PRO A 275 8.86 -4.16 -13.67
N LYS A 276 8.01 -4.42 -14.67
CA LYS A 276 8.04 -3.70 -15.95
C LYS A 276 7.55 -2.26 -15.80
N LYS A 277 6.33 -2.07 -15.30
CA LYS A 277 5.69 -0.75 -15.22
C LYS A 277 6.39 0.19 -14.25
N LEU A 278 6.90 -0.33 -13.12
CA LEU A 278 7.69 0.45 -12.19
C LEU A 278 9.04 0.86 -12.80
N SER A 279 9.67 -0.03 -13.57
CA SER A 279 10.93 0.27 -14.25
C SER A 279 10.74 1.37 -15.30
N GLU A 280 9.73 1.26 -16.16
CA GLU A 280 9.37 2.28 -17.16
C GLU A 280 9.12 3.64 -16.49
N HIS A 281 8.33 3.66 -15.40
CA HIS A 281 8.06 4.87 -14.64
C HIS A 281 9.34 5.48 -14.03
N THR A 282 10.21 4.64 -13.48
CA THR A 282 11.45 5.09 -12.84
C THR A 282 12.44 5.65 -13.84
N ALA A 283 12.56 5.05 -15.03
CA ALA A 283 13.36 5.58 -16.11
C ALA A 283 12.89 6.99 -16.50
N LYS A 284 11.58 7.17 -16.72
CA LYS A 284 10.99 8.48 -17.02
C LYS A 284 11.26 9.52 -15.92
N ALA A 285 11.14 9.12 -14.64
CA ALA A 285 11.45 10.00 -13.52
C ALA A 285 12.94 10.38 -13.50
N CYS A 286 13.84 9.44 -13.77
CA CYS A 286 15.27 9.70 -13.85
C CYS A 286 15.66 10.63 -15.00
N ASP A 287 15.07 10.45 -16.18
CA ASP A 287 15.33 11.32 -17.34
C ASP A 287 14.84 12.75 -17.09
N THR A 288 13.69 12.89 -16.42
CA THR A 288 13.07 14.20 -16.14
C THR A 288 13.79 14.94 -15.00
N LEU A 289 14.11 14.22 -13.92
CA LEU A 289 14.52 14.80 -12.63
C LEU A 289 16.03 14.69 -12.38
N GLY A 290 16.68 13.64 -12.87
CA GLY A 290 18.11 13.38 -12.68
C GLY A 290 19.01 14.53 -13.13
N PRO A 291 18.83 15.10 -14.34
CA PRO A 291 19.63 16.23 -14.80
C PRO A 291 19.46 17.52 -13.98
N ARG A 292 18.41 17.62 -13.14
CA ARG A 292 18.00 18.86 -12.46
C ARG A 292 18.34 18.89 -10.97
N ASP A 293 18.52 17.74 -10.32
CA ASP A 293 18.91 17.64 -8.90
C ASP A 293 19.89 16.46 -8.70
N LYS A 294 21.04 16.77 -8.09
CA LYS A 294 22.11 15.80 -7.86
C LYS A 294 21.67 14.60 -7.01
N ARG A 295 20.76 14.76 -6.05
CA ARG A 295 20.24 13.67 -5.22
C ARG A 295 19.43 12.68 -6.07
N PHE A 296 18.62 13.18 -6.99
CA PHE A 296 17.93 12.32 -7.97
C PHE A 296 18.93 11.66 -8.92
N ALA A 297 19.92 12.39 -9.44
CA ALA A 297 20.98 11.82 -10.27
C ALA A 297 21.70 10.65 -9.56
N THR A 298 22.04 10.81 -8.28
CA THR A 298 22.66 9.75 -7.46
C THR A 298 21.73 8.54 -7.32
N CYS A 299 20.44 8.73 -7.07
CA CYS A 299 19.49 7.61 -7.02
C CYS A 299 19.34 6.89 -8.36
N CYS A 300 19.46 7.60 -9.48
CA CYS A 300 19.34 7.06 -10.82
C CYS A 300 20.55 6.22 -11.26
N GLN A 301 21.65 6.24 -10.51
CA GLN A 301 22.85 5.44 -10.74
C GLN A 301 22.81 4.07 -10.02
N GLY A 302 21.69 3.69 -9.39
CA GLY A 302 21.57 2.41 -8.71
C GLY A 302 21.62 1.20 -9.66
N LYS A 303 21.78 0.01 -9.08
CA LYS A 303 22.06 -1.23 -9.84
C LYS A 303 20.92 -1.67 -10.76
N ASN A 304 19.69 -1.28 -10.46
CA ASN A 304 18.51 -1.54 -11.28
C ASN A 304 17.39 -0.55 -10.93
N LEU A 305 16.38 -0.47 -11.79
CA LEU A 305 15.31 0.52 -11.69
C LEU A 305 14.44 0.37 -10.43
N VAL A 306 14.29 -0.85 -9.89
CA VAL A 306 13.59 -1.05 -8.61
C VAL A 306 14.37 -0.43 -7.45
N GLN A 307 15.69 -0.57 -7.43
CA GLN A 307 16.55 0.09 -6.43
C GLN A 307 16.57 1.61 -6.61
N ASN A 308 16.57 2.10 -7.86
CA ASN A 308 16.49 3.54 -8.15
C ASN A 308 15.19 4.13 -7.60
N TYR A 309 14.05 3.47 -7.84
CA TYR A 309 12.75 3.86 -7.31
C TYR A 309 12.74 3.92 -5.78
N PHE A 310 13.29 2.88 -5.14
CA PHE A 310 13.42 2.84 -3.68
C PHE A 310 14.22 4.04 -3.16
N CYS A 311 15.36 4.35 -3.79
CA CYS A 311 16.18 5.51 -3.43
C CYS A 311 15.40 6.82 -3.59
N ILE A 312 14.74 7.04 -4.74
CA ILE A 312 13.93 8.25 -5.00
C ILE A 312 12.81 8.40 -3.95
N SER A 313 12.09 7.30 -3.65
CA SER A 313 11.04 7.27 -2.63
C SER A 313 11.60 7.63 -1.23
N ALA A 314 12.81 7.17 -0.91
CA ALA A 314 13.46 7.40 0.37
C ALA A 314 14.15 8.77 0.51
N LEU A 315 14.32 9.55 -0.58
CA LEU A 315 14.94 10.88 -0.50
C LEU A 315 14.23 11.77 0.54
N PRO A 316 14.96 12.47 1.42
CA PRO A 316 14.34 13.45 2.29
C PRO A 316 13.82 14.64 1.47
N PRO A 317 12.82 15.38 1.99
CA PRO A 317 12.43 16.67 1.42
C PRO A 317 13.64 17.61 1.29
N ALA A 318 13.60 18.50 0.31
CA ALA A 318 14.57 19.59 0.22
C ALA A 318 14.21 20.69 1.24
N PRO A 319 15.14 21.59 1.59
CA PRO A 319 14.80 22.82 2.30
C PRO A 319 13.74 23.61 1.53
N ALA A 320 12.78 24.18 2.27
CA ALA A 320 11.73 25.01 1.68
C ALA A 320 12.35 26.27 1.04
N PRO A 321 12.05 26.56 -0.25
CA PRO A 321 12.50 27.79 -0.88
C PRO A 321 11.62 28.98 -0.48
N THR A 322 12.20 30.17 -0.47
CA THR A 322 11.43 31.42 -0.40
C THR A 322 10.83 31.72 -1.78
N LEU A 323 9.51 31.53 -1.92
CA LEU A 323 8.76 31.79 -3.15
C LEU A 323 7.64 32.82 -2.90
N PRO A 324 7.21 33.58 -3.93
CA PRO A 324 6.02 34.41 -3.84
C PRO A 324 4.79 33.60 -3.43
N ALA A 325 3.77 34.28 -2.91
CA ALA A 325 2.50 33.65 -2.54
C ALA A 325 1.95 32.80 -3.70
N ALA A 326 1.46 31.61 -3.37
CA ALA A 326 0.91 30.70 -4.37
C ALA A 326 -0.30 31.35 -5.07
N PRO A 327 -0.36 31.34 -6.42
CA PRO A 327 -1.52 31.84 -7.14
C PRO A 327 -2.74 30.99 -6.78
N LYS A 328 -3.80 31.66 -6.32
CA LYS A 328 -5.06 31.00 -5.95
C LYS A 328 -6.01 31.01 -7.17
N PRO A 329 -6.60 29.87 -7.54
CA PRO A 329 -7.59 29.84 -8.62
C PRO A 329 -8.85 30.62 -8.22
N THR A 330 -9.44 31.35 -9.18
CA THR A 330 -10.68 32.10 -8.97
C THR A 330 -11.90 31.17 -8.80
N ASN A 331 -13.04 31.70 -8.34
CA ASN A 331 -14.29 30.92 -8.21
C ASN A 331 -14.72 30.29 -9.54
N GLY A 332 -14.74 31.09 -10.61
CA GLY A 332 -15.10 30.60 -11.94
C GLY A 332 -14.13 29.52 -12.44
N GLN A 333 -12.83 29.68 -12.19
CA GLN A 333 -11.83 28.68 -12.56
C GLN A 333 -11.98 27.37 -11.79
N LEU A 334 -12.29 27.43 -10.48
CA LEU A 334 -12.47 26.22 -9.67
C LEU A 334 -13.70 25.40 -10.05
N CYS A 335 -14.76 26.04 -10.53
CA CYS A 335 -15.98 25.34 -10.97
C CYS A 335 -16.01 25.03 -12.46
N GLY A 336 -15.01 25.47 -13.23
CA GLY A 336 -14.86 25.13 -14.64
C GLY A 336 -14.26 23.74 -14.87
N GLU A 337 -14.14 23.33 -16.13
CA GLU A 337 -13.63 22.01 -16.54
C GLU A 337 -12.22 21.71 -15.99
N GLU A 338 -11.34 22.73 -15.96
CA GLU A 338 -9.97 22.62 -15.43
C GLU A 338 -9.89 22.76 -13.90
N GLY A 339 -11.02 22.92 -13.21
CA GLY A 339 -11.07 23.19 -11.77
C GLY A 339 -10.36 22.13 -10.93
N ALA A 340 -10.50 20.85 -11.29
CA ALA A 340 -9.81 19.75 -10.62
C ALA A 340 -8.29 19.80 -10.81
N ARG A 341 -7.82 20.10 -12.03
CA ARG A 341 -6.39 20.26 -12.32
C ARG A 341 -5.81 21.46 -11.57
N LEU A 342 -6.54 22.57 -11.51
CA LEU A 342 -6.14 23.78 -10.79
C LEU A 342 -6.09 23.56 -9.26
N ALA A 343 -7.01 22.76 -8.70
CA ALA A 343 -6.94 22.37 -7.29
C ALA A 343 -5.68 21.53 -6.99
N LYS A 344 -5.35 20.57 -7.86
CA LYS A 344 -4.10 19.78 -7.77
C LYS A 344 -2.86 20.68 -7.90
N ARG A 345 -2.89 21.67 -8.79
CA ARG A 345 -1.81 22.67 -8.94
C ARG A 345 -1.63 23.53 -7.69
N TYR A 346 -2.72 23.96 -7.07
CA TYR A 346 -2.64 24.73 -5.82
C TYR A 346 -2.00 23.91 -4.68
N LEU A 347 -2.34 22.63 -4.55
CA LEU A 347 -1.69 21.73 -3.60
C LEU A 347 -0.21 21.50 -3.90
N PHE A 348 0.17 21.40 -5.17
CA PHE A 348 1.57 21.38 -5.58
C PHE A 348 2.32 22.65 -5.13
N GLU A 349 1.73 23.83 -5.34
CA GLU A 349 2.32 25.10 -4.91
C GLU A 349 2.44 25.19 -3.38
N LEU A 350 1.49 24.61 -2.64
CA LEU A 350 1.58 24.50 -1.18
C LEU A 350 2.71 23.56 -0.76
N ALA A 351 2.76 22.35 -1.33
CA ALA A 351 3.74 21.32 -0.98
C ALA A 351 5.18 21.75 -1.26
N ARG A 352 5.45 22.46 -2.37
CA ARG A 352 6.81 22.95 -2.67
C ARG A 352 7.27 24.11 -1.77
N ARG A 353 6.35 24.82 -1.12
CA ARG A 353 6.66 25.91 -0.17
C ARG A 353 6.78 25.42 1.26
N HIS A 354 6.12 24.30 1.57
CA HIS A 354 6.10 23.72 2.90
C HIS A 354 6.60 22.27 2.85
N THR A 355 7.92 22.13 2.73
CA THR A 355 8.53 20.85 2.35
C THR A 355 8.50 19.80 3.45
N SER A 356 8.26 20.22 4.70
CA SER A 356 8.18 19.33 5.86
C SER A 356 6.76 18.93 6.26
N ILE A 357 5.72 19.38 5.54
CA ILE A 357 4.35 19.02 5.86
C ILE A 357 4.09 17.53 5.57
N PRO A 358 3.49 16.77 6.50
CA PRO A 358 3.10 15.38 6.27
C PRO A 358 2.14 15.19 5.09
N ASP A 359 2.30 14.06 4.38
CA ASP A 359 1.38 13.63 3.32
C ASP A 359 -0.08 13.57 3.79
N ALA A 360 -0.33 13.13 5.02
CA ALA A 360 -1.68 13.06 5.58
C ALA A 360 -2.35 14.44 5.72
N VAL A 361 -1.58 15.49 6.03
CA VAL A 361 -2.08 16.88 6.05
C VAL A 361 -2.49 17.30 4.64
N LEU A 362 -1.61 17.11 3.67
CA LEU A 362 -1.88 17.45 2.27
C LEU A 362 -3.07 16.66 1.72
N GLY A 363 -3.20 15.39 2.11
CA GLY A 363 -4.33 14.53 1.80
C GLY A 363 -5.66 15.05 2.37
N LYS A 364 -5.69 15.53 3.61
CA LYS A 364 -6.89 16.17 4.19
C LYS A 364 -7.25 17.47 3.49
N LEU A 365 -6.26 18.28 3.13
CA LEU A 365 -6.49 19.51 2.38
C LEU A 365 -7.07 19.23 0.99
N TYR A 366 -6.62 18.16 0.35
CA TYR A 366 -7.23 17.68 -0.89
C TYR A 366 -8.69 17.29 -0.68
N ASP A 367 -9.01 16.45 0.30
CA ASP A 367 -10.39 16.03 0.57
C ASP A 367 -11.30 17.24 0.87
N ALA A 368 -10.82 18.20 1.68
CA ALA A 368 -11.54 19.41 2.01
C ALA A 368 -11.79 20.29 0.76
N SER A 369 -10.80 20.39 -0.13
CA SER A 369 -10.91 21.12 -1.40
C SER A 369 -11.92 20.46 -2.34
N GLU A 370 -11.87 19.13 -2.50
CA GLU A 370 -12.82 18.37 -3.33
C GLU A 370 -14.24 18.49 -2.79
N LYS A 371 -14.41 18.36 -1.46
CA LYS A 371 -15.70 18.55 -0.78
C LYS A 371 -16.25 19.96 -0.99
N ALA A 372 -15.42 20.99 -0.80
CA ALA A 372 -15.83 22.38 -1.02
C ALA A 372 -16.23 22.62 -2.49
N ARG A 373 -15.49 22.05 -3.46
CA ARG A 373 -15.84 22.15 -4.88
C ARG A 373 -17.17 21.46 -5.18
N GLY A 374 -17.37 20.24 -4.69
CA GLY A 374 -18.61 19.49 -4.89
C GLY A 374 -19.84 20.19 -4.30
N GLU A 375 -19.72 20.70 -3.07
CA GLU A 375 -20.80 21.42 -2.37
C GLU A 375 -21.10 22.78 -3.03
N CYS A 376 -20.06 23.57 -3.34
CA CYS A 376 -20.25 24.95 -3.77
C CYS A 376 -20.49 25.12 -5.27
N CYS A 377 -19.87 24.32 -6.14
CA CYS A 377 -20.05 24.48 -7.59
C CYS A 377 -21.45 24.09 -8.07
N SER A 378 -22.19 23.34 -7.25
CA SER A 378 -23.61 23.00 -7.49
C SER A 378 -24.58 23.89 -6.71
N ALA A 379 -24.08 24.85 -5.92
CA ALA A 379 -24.92 25.72 -5.11
C ALA A 379 -25.63 26.78 -5.96
N LYS A 380 -26.69 27.39 -5.40
CA LYS A 380 -27.42 28.49 -6.04
C LYS A 380 -26.53 29.71 -6.32
N ASP A 381 -25.55 29.93 -5.44
CA ASP A 381 -24.53 30.98 -5.56
C ASP A 381 -23.14 30.38 -5.31
N PRO A 382 -22.49 29.81 -6.34
CA PRO A 382 -21.17 29.21 -6.21
C PRO A 382 -20.09 30.18 -5.73
N PRO A 383 -20.01 31.44 -6.23
CA PRO A 383 -19.06 32.42 -5.73
C PRO A 383 -19.18 32.66 -4.22
N ALA A 384 -20.39 32.97 -3.71
CA ALA A 384 -20.56 33.24 -2.29
C ALA A 384 -20.22 32.02 -1.41
N CYS A 385 -20.59 30.81 -1.86
CA CYS A 385 -20.25 29.57 -1.16
C CYS A 385 -18.73 29.36 -1.09
N LEU A 386 -18.02 29.48 -2.22
CA LEU A 386 -16.57 29.29 -2.27
C LEU A 386 -15.82 30.34 -1.47
N ASP A 387 -16.25 31.60 -1.51
CA ASP A 387 -15.60 32.68 -0.75
C ASP A 387 -15.77 32.48 0.75
N SER A 388 -16.94 32.03 1.20
CA SER A 388 -17.17 31.65 2.60
C SER A 388 -16.23 30.52 3.05
N LYS A 389 -16.09 29.45 2.26
CA LYS A 389 -15.17 28.33 2.55
C LYS A 389 -13.71 28.79 2.56
N ARG A 390 -13.30 29.63 1.61
CA ARG A 390 -11.94 30.18 1.54
C ARG A 390 -11.60 31.07 2.70
N LEU A 391 -12.54 31.91 3.16
CA LEU A 391 -12.33 32.78 4.32
C LEU A 391 -12.00 31.93 5.54
N ARG A 392 -12.85 30.93 5.84
CA ARG A 392 -12.63 30.00 6.95
C ARG A 392 -11.31 29.25 6.85
N MET A 393 -10.99 28.70 5.67
CA MET A 393 -9.70 28.04 5.45
C MET A 393 -8.51 29.00 5.58
N GLY A 394 -8.67 30.26 5.15
CA GLY A 394 -7.63 31.27 5.22
C GLY A 394 -7.26 31.68 6.64
N GLU A 395 -8.19 31.55 7.59
CA GLU A 395 -7.97 31.82 9.02
C GLU A 395 -7.35 30.61 9.73
N GLU A 396 -7.88 29.40 9.50
CA GLU A 396 -7.48 28.19 10.22
C GLU A 396 -6.18 27.56 9.68
N LEU A 397 -5.94 27.62 8.36
CA LEU A 397 -4.90 26.84 7.70
C LEU A 397 -3.47 27.36 7.95
N PRO A 398 -3.15 28.66 7.80
CA PRO A 398 -1.76 29.13 7.98
C PRO A 398 -1.13 28.77 9.33
N PRO A 399 -1.77 29.02 10.49
CA PRO A 399 -1.16 28.69 11.79
C PRO A 399 -1.07 27.16 12.00
N PHE A 400 -1.93 26.38 11.35
CA PHE A 400 -1.84 24.92 11.38
C PHE A 400 -0.63 24.43 10.59
N LEU A 401 -0.43 24.93 9.37
CA LEU A 401 0.70 24.55 8.52
C LEU A 401 2.04 24.94 9.15
N GLU A 402 2.13 26.13 9.73
CA GLU A 402 3.33 26.58 10.44
C GLU A 402 3.72 25.64 11.59
N LYS A 403 2.74 25.22 12.41
CA LYS A 403 2.98 24.25 13.49
C LYS A 403 3.40 22.88 12.98
N ALA A 404 2.74 22.39 11.92
CA ALA A 404 3.06 21.10 11.32
C ALA A 404 4.46 21.11 10.70
N GLU A 405 4.80 22.17 9.98
CA GLU A 405 6.11 22.38 9.36
C GLU A 405 7.21 22.54 10.42
N GLN A 406 6.96 23.27 11.51
CA GLN A 406 7.92 23.40 12.60
C GLN A 406 8.21 22.04 13.24
N LEU A 407 7.17 21.29 13.62
CA LEU A 407 7.32 20.00 14.30
C LEU A 407 8.03 18.98 13.39
N CYS A 408 7.51 18.80 12.18
CA CYS A 408 8.05 17.81 11.25
C CYS A 408 9.39 18.24 10.63
N GLY A 409 9.61 19.55 10.45
CA GLY A 409 10.89 20.10 10.00
C GLY A 409 11.99 19.78 11.00
N GLN A 410 11.76 20.05 12.28
CA GLN A 410 12.70 19.69 13.35
C GLN A 410 12.96 18.18 13.40
N TYR A 411 11.89 17.36 13.31
CA TYR A 411 12.03 15.91 13.29
C TYR A 411 12.91 15.40 12.12
N THR A 412 12.80 16.01 10.94
CA THR A 412 13.60 15.61 9.78
C THR A 412 15.07 16.06 9.84
N GLN A 413 15.38 17.07 10.66
CA GLN A 413 16.73 17.65 10.75
C GLN A 413 17.56 17.10 11.93
N LEU A 414 16.90 16.63 12.99
CA LEU A 414 17.55 16.17 14.21
C LEU A 414 17.45 14.64 14.32
N ASN A 415 18.39 14.01 15.04
CA ASN A 415 18.15 12.65 15.50
C ASN A 415 17.04 12.63 16.57
N PHE A 416 16.47 11.46 16.83
CA PHE A 416 15.28 11.33 17.69
C PHE A 416 15.47 11.88 19.11
N LEU A 417 16.65 11.69 19.71
CA LEU A 417 16.92 12.16 21.07
C LEU A 417 17.05 13.68 21.12
N ASP A 418 17.78 14.27 20.18
CA ASP A 418 17.93 15.72 20.05
C ASP A 418 16.61 16.40 19.70
N PHE A 419 15.79 15.76 18.86
CA PHE A 419 14.44 16.21 18.56
C PHE A 419 13.57 16.24 19.83
N LYS A 420 13.54 15.17 20.63
CA LYS A 420 12.79 15.14 21.90
C LYS A 420 13.24 16.22 22.87
N LYS A 421 14.56 16.44 22.97
CA LYS A 421 15.13 17.49 23.81
C LYS A 421 14.70 18.89 23.35
N SER A 422 14.83 19.17 22.05
CA SER A 422 14.39 20.44 21.45
C SER A 422 12.88 20.69 21.66
N LEU A 423 12.07 19.64 21.49
CA LEU A 423 10.63 19.69 21.71
C LEU A 423 10.29 19.98 23.18
N GLN A 424 10.99 19.35 24.12
CA GLN A 424 10.85 19.62 25.55
C GLN A 424 11.22 21.06 25.89
N GLU A 425 12.35 21.57 25.39
CA GLU A 425 12.78 22.95 25.59
C GLU A 425 11.75 23.95 25.03
N SER A 426 11.22 23.69 23.83
CA SER A 426 10.19 24.53 23.23
C SER A 426 8.90 24.52 24.06
N LEU A 427 8.44 23.35 24.50
CA LEU A 427 7.22 23.23 25.31
C LEU A 427 7.37 23.92 26.66
N SER A 428 8.50 23.77 27.35
CA SER A 428 8.77 24.45 28.62
C SER A 428 8.76 25.98 28.48
N ARG A 429 9.23 26.51 27.34
CA ARG A 429 9.19 27.96 27.07
C ARG A 429 7.78 28.47 26.78
N THR A 430 6.96 27.69 26.08
CA THR A 430 5.60 28.11 25.71
C THR A 430 4.57 27.83 26.80
N MET A 431 4.80 26.83 27.66
CA MET A 431 3.88 26.38 28.70
C MET A 431 4.52 26.50 30.09
N VAL A 432 4.83 27.73 30.49
CA VAL A 432 5.58 28.05 31.72
C VAL A 432 4.89 27.54 33.00
N GLU A 433 3.56 27.45 32.99
CA GLU A 433 2.75 27.00 34.13
C GLU A 433 2.45 25.49 34.12
N ALA A 434 2.88 24.75 33.09
CA ALA A 434 2.60 23.32 33.00
C ALA A 434 3.48 22.50 33.97
N SER A 435 2.89 21.47 34.59
CA SER A 435 3.64 20.57 35.45
C SER A 435 4.67 19.74 34.65
N PRO A 436 5.77 19.29 35.27
CA PRO A 436 6.75 18.42 34.61
C PRO A 436 6.12 17.16 34.00
N GLU A 437 5.11 16.57 34.65
CA GLU A 437 4.40 15.39 34.16
C GLU A 437 3.55 15.70 32.92
N LEU A 438 2.91 16.87 32.88
CA LEU A 438 2.16 17.31 31.71
C LEU A 438 3.11 17.57 30.53
N LEU A 439 4.22 18.26 30.76
CA LEU A 439 5.24 18.51 29.73
C LEU A 439 5.81 17.19 29.19
N GLY A 440 6.16 16.25 30.08
CA GLY A 440 6.65 14.93 29.68
C GLY A 440 5.65 14.18 28.80
N ARG A 441 4.37 14.14 29.18
CA ARG A 441 3.31 13.53 28.36
C ARG A 441 3.16 14.19 26.99
N LEU A 442 3.21 15.51 26.91
CA LEU A 442 3.09 16.24 25.65
C LEU A 442 4.30 16.01 24.73
N VAL A 443 5.51 15.92 25.29
CA VAL A 443 6.71 15.56 24.55
C VAL A 443 6.56 14.18 23.94
N GLU A 444 6.14 13.17 24.72
CA GLU A 444 5.95 11.81 24.19
C GLU A 444 4.86 11.77 23.13
N GLN A 445 3.71 12.42 23.34
CA GLN A 445 2.62 12.45 22.37
C GLN A 445 3.02 13.08 21.03
N ARG A 446 3.70 14.23 21.07
CA ARG A 446 4.16 14.92 19.86
C ARG A 446 5.32 14.18 19.20
N ALA A 447 6.16 13.50 19.98
CA ALA A 447 7.25 12.68 19.44
C ALA A 447 6.74 11.40 18.77
N ASP A 448 5.73 10.74 19.35
CA ASP A 448 5.04 9.59 18.76
C ASP A 448 4.42 9.98 17.41
N PHE A 449 3.66 11.09 17.38
CA PHE A 449 3.11 11.64 16.15
C PHE A 449 4.21 11.93 15.12
N ALA A 450 5.28 12.63 15.52
CA ALA A 450 6.33 13.00 14.59
C ALA A 450 7.05 11.78 14.01
N SER A 451 7.36 10.80 14.85
CA SER A 451 8.03 9.56 14.44
C SER A 451 7.20 8.71 13.48
N THR A 452 5.88 8.78 13.59
CA THR A 452 4.97 7.98 12.77
C THR A 452 4.49 8.71 11.52
N CYS A 453 4.28 10.03 11.59
CA CYS A 453 3.56 10.80 10.57
C CYS A 453 4.38 11.82 9.79
N CYS A 454 5.50 12.33 10.33
CA CYS A 454 6.38 13.24 9.59
C CYS A 454 7.25 12.60 8.48
N PRO A 455 7.60 11.30 8.52
CA PRO A 455 8.33 10.68 7.41
C PRO A 455 7.58 10.80 6.06
N PRO A 456 8.27 10.86 4.91
CA PRO A 456 7.63 10.97 3.57
C PRO A 456 6.66 9.83 3.18
N ASN A 457 6.60 8.83 4.04
CA ASN A 457 6.30 7.46 3.71
C ASN A 457 5.38 6.84 4.80
N SER A 458 4.88 7.70 5.69
CA SER A 458 3.97 7.41 6.79
C SER A 458 2.68 6.68 6.38
N PRO A 459 2.10 5.86 7.27
CA PRO A 459 0.86 5.13 7.01
C PRO A 459 -0.32 6.10 6.82
N PRO A 460 -0.94 6.15 5.63
CA PRO A 460 -1.90 7.20 5.28
C PRO A 460 -3.15 7.19 6.17
N LEU A 461 -3.75 6.02 6.40
CA LEU A 461 -4.97 5.90 7.22
C LEU A 461 -4.70 6.27 8.68
N TYR A 462 -3.62 5.74 9.27
CA TYR A 462 -3.26 6.05 10.66
C TYR A 462 -3.00 7.55 10.85
N CYS A 463 -2.21 8.16 9.97
CA CYS A 463 -1.88 9.57 10.11
C CYS A 463 -3.05 10.48 9.78
N ALA A 464 -3.97 10.08 8.89
CA ALA A 464 -5.20 10.82 8.65
C ALA A 464 -6.08 10.90 9.92
N ASP A 465 -6.09 9.89 10.79
CA ASP A 465 -6.85 9.94 12.05
C ASP A 465 -6.18 10.81 13.14
N LYS A 466 -4.89 11.14 12.97
CA LYS A 466 -4.07 11.86 13.96
C LYS A 466 -3.84 13.34 13.62
N VAL A 467 -3.82 13.66 12.33
CA VAL A 467 -3.88 15.03 11.80
C VAL A 467 -5.27 15.60 12.04
#